data_AF-G4NWA0-F1
#
_entry.id   AF-G4NWA0-F1
#
_cell.length_a   1.000
_cell.length_b   1.000
_cell.length_c   1.000
_cell.angle_alpha   90.00
_cell.angle_beta   90.00
_cell.angle_gamma   90.00
#
_symmetry.space_group_name_H-M   'P 1'
#
loop_
_entity.id
_entity.type
_entity.pdbx_description
1 polymer ?
#
loop_
_entity_poly.entity_id
_entity_poly.type
_entity_poly.pdbx_seq_one_letter_code
_entity_poly.pdbx_strand_id
1 'polypeptide(L)'
;MLVVYDVLTIQNFLSFDKPIRMILHVFIASFALLLFGVILSLSIPSKYIDDTNKSYQNYSLLSIVAFMFAGALFEELLFRGTIQNLLFIFIENQWIAIITATLIFLGFHIQYFQKPMMLINISIPSLTFGWIYFDTNNILVPFVVHFLMNLGITLLFKYNILRMKR
;
A
#
# COMPACT_ATOMS: atom_id res chain seq x y z
N MET A 1 7.19 -1.41 28.73
CA MET A 1 6.22 -0.32 28.49
C MET A 1 5.47 -0.46 27.16
N LEU A 2 6.08 -0.98 26.08
CA LEU A 2 5.35 -1.28 24.82
C LEU A 2 4.58 -2.62 24.82
N VAL A 3 5.02 -3.62 25.60
CA VAL A 3 4.33 -4.91 25.80
C VAL A 3 2.98 -4.76 26.50
N VAL A 4 2.75 -3.64 27.19
CA VAL A 4 1.52 -3.37 27.96
C VAL A 4 0.38 -2.86 27.08
N TYR A 5 0.67 -2.33 25.89
CA TYR A 5 -0.31 -1.67 25.03
C TYR A 5 -0.83 -2.54 23.88
N ASP A 6 -0.52 -3.84 23.84
CA ASP A 6 -0.94 -4.79 22.79
C ASP A 6 -0.81 -4.24 21.35
N VAL A 7 0.16 -3.34 21.12
CA VAL A 7 0.35 -2.62 19.85
C VAL A 7 0.52 -3.59 18.67
N LEU A 8 1.14 -4.74 18.95
CA LEU A 8 1.30 -5.87 18.04
C LEU A 8 0.68 -7.12 18.68
N THR A 9 -0.65 -7.21 18.68
CA THR A 9 -1.31 -8.46 19.07
C THR A 9 -1.16 -9.47 17.94
N ILE A 10 -0.37 -10.54 18.15
CA ILE A 10 -0.22 -11.64 17.18
C ILE A 10 -1.59 -12.30 16.86
N GLN A 11 -2.56 -12.19 17.76
CA GLN A 11 -3.93 -12.62 17.49
C GLN A 11 -4.57 -11.85 16.32
N ASN A 12 -4.27 -10.56 16.15
CA ASN A 12 -4.75 -9.77 15.01
C ASN A 12 -4.02 -10.15 13.70
N PHE A 13 -2.87 -10.83 13.75
CA PHE A 13 -2.20 -11.32 12.55
C PHE A 13 -2.91 -12.50 11.89
N LEU A 14 -3.53 -13.37 12.71
CA LEU A 14 -4.01 -14.68 12.28
C LEU A 14 -5.50 -14.90 12.56
N SER A 15 -6.23 -13.88 13.00
CA SER A 15 -7.68 -13.97 13.16
C SER A 15 -8.37 -13.97 11.80
N PHE A 16 -9.09 -15.05 11.50
CA PHE A 16 -9.90 -15.22 10.31
C PHE A 16 -11.38 -15.21 10.67
N ASP A 17 -11.80 -14.33 11.58
CA ASP A 17 -13.15 -14.33 12.15
C ASP A 17 -14.23 -14.03 11.09
N LYS A 18 -13.86 -13.28 10.03
CA LYS A 18 -14.76 -12.88 8.93
C LYS A 18 -14.10 -13.11 7.56
N PRO A 19 -13.86 -14.37 7.15
CA PRO A 19 -13.02 -14.68 6.01
C PRO A 19 -13.61 -14.17 4.68
N ILE A 20 -14.94 -14.24 4.53
CA ILE A 20 -15.63 -13.71 3.34
C ILE A 20 -15.41 -12.20 3.20
N ARG A 21 -15.50 -11.45 4.31
CA ARG A 21 -15.30 -10.00 4.30
C ARG A 21 -13.86 -9.65 3.92
N MET A 22 -12.89 -10.37 4.48
CA MET A 22 -11.48 -10.22 4.15
C MET A 22 -11.22 -10.49 2.67
N ILE A 23 -11.76 -11.59 2.14
CA ILE A 23 -11.64 -11.97 0.73
C ILE A 23 -12.24 -10.88 -0.18
N LEU A 24 -13.44 -10.36 0.17
CA LEU A 24 -14.07 -9.28 -0.59
C LEU A 24 -13.19 -8.01 -0.60
N HIS A 25 -12.61 -7.62 0.53
CA HIS A 25 -11.67 -6.51 0.60
C HIS A 25 -10.46 -6.73 -0.29
N VAL A 26 -9.86 -7.92 -0.24
CA VAL A 26 -8.72 -8.26 -1.11
C VAL A 26 -9.10 -8.08 -2.59
N PHE A 27 -10.17 -8.74 -3.04
CA PHE A 27 -10.55 -8.68 -4.46
C PHE A 27 -10.94 -7.28 -4.91
N ILE A 28 -11.81 -6.60 -4.16
CA ILE A 28 -12.34 -5.29 -4.55
C ILE A 28 -11.23 -4.23 -4.52
N ALA A 29 -10.44 -4.17 -3.44
CA ALA A 29 -9.41 -3.16 -3.29
C ALA A 29 -8.25 -3.39 -4.25
N SER A 30 -7.79 -4.63 -4.43
CA SER A 30 -6.73 -4.92 -5.41
C SER A 30 -7.16 -4.54 -6.83
N PHE A 31 -8.40 -4.88 -7.22
CA PHE A 31 -8.90 -4.52 -8.54
C PHE A 31 -9.05 -3.00 -8.70
N ALA A 32 -9.68 -2.33 -7.73
CA ALA A 32 -9.92 -0.88 -7.78
C ALA A 32 -8.62 -0.07 -7.78
N LEU A 33 -7.65 -0.44 -6.93
CA LEU A 33 -6.37 0.27 -6.84
C LEU A 33 -5.48 -0.02 -8.05
N LEU A 34 -5.50 -1.25 -8.59
CA LEU A 34 -4.81 -1.57 -9.83
C LEU A 34 -5.39 -0.75 -11.00
N LEU A 35 -6.72 -0.69 -11.11
CA LEU A 35 -7.40 0.11 -12.11
C LEU A 35 -7.09 1.60 -11.96
N PHE A 36 -7.09 2.10 -10.72
CA PHE A 36 -6.67 3.47 -10.41
C PHE A 36 -5.24 3.75 -10.89
N GLY A 37 -4.28 2.88 -10.56
CA GLY A 37 -2.89 3.02 -11.00
C GLY A 37 -2.72 2.96 -12.52
N VAL A 38 -3.49 2.11 -13.20
CA VAL A 38 -3.56 2.04 -14.67
C VAL A 38 -4.08 3.34 -15.26
N ILE A 39 -5.23 3.84 -14.79
CA ILE A 39 -5.84 5.09 -15.26
C ILE A 39 -4.86 6.25 -15.07
N LEU A 40 -4.28 6.36 -13.88
CA LEU A 40 -3.30 7.40 -13.57
C LEU A 40 -2.08 7.34 -14.52
N SER A 41 -1.57 6.14 -14.78
CA SER A 41 -0.44 5.92 -15.69
C SER A 41 -0.75 6.28 -17.15
N LEU A 42 -2.01 6.16 -17.57
CA LEU A 42 -2.45 6.50 -18.94
C LEU A 42 -2.82 7.98 -19.08
N SER A 43 -3.31 8.61 -18.01
CA SER A 43 -3.72 10.01 -18.01
C SER A 43 -2.55 10.99 -17.86
N ILE A 44 -1.45 10.57 -17.26
CA ILE A 44 -0.35 11.47 -16.86
C ILE A 44 0.85 11.33 -17.81
N PRO A 45 1.38 12.45 -18.35
CA PRO A 45 2.61 12.42 -19.14
C PRO A 45 3.79 11.84 -18.36
N SER A 46 4.67 11.10 -19.04
CA SER A 46 5.79 10.38 -18.41
C SER A 46 6.73 11.27 -17.61
N LYS A 47 6.79 12.57 -17.93
CA LYS A 47 7.61 13.57 -17.21
C LYS A 47 7.24 13.69 -15.72
N TYR A 48 6.00 13.39 -15.35
CA TYR A 48 5.50 13.51 -13.99
C TYR A 48 5.47 12.17 -13.23
N ILE A 49 5.78 11.06 -13.91
CA ILE A 49 5.85 9.72 -13.33
C ILE A 49 7.31 9.40 -13.02
N ASP A 50 7.55 8.68 -11.93
CA ASP A 50 8.90 8.25 -11.59
C ASP A 50 9.38 7.07 -12.44
N ASP A 51 10.66 7.08 -12.80
CA ASP A 51 11.23 6.09 -13.72
C ASP A 51 11.60 4.77 -13.03
N THR A 52 11.31 4.61 -11.73
CA THR A 52 11.54 3.38 -10.96
C THR A 52 10.92 2.16 -11.63
N ASN A 53 9.73 2.32 -12.22
CA ASN A 53 9.06 1.25 -12.95
C ASN A 53 9.77 0.84 -14.26
N LYS A 54 10.53 1.74 -14.88
CA LYS A 54 11.37 1.38 -16.05
C LYS A 54 12.54 0.49 -15.65
N SER A 55 13.10 0.69 -14.45
CA SER A 55 14.19 -0.14 -13.93
C SER A 55 13.76 -1.63 -13.81
N TYR A 56 12.50 -1.87 -13.42
CA TYR A 56 11.96 -3.23 -13.28
C TYR A 56 11.82 -4.02 -14.59
N GLN A 57 11.87 -3.37 -15.75
CA GLN A 57 11.87 -4.11 -17.02
C GLN A 57 13.06 -5.08 -17.12
N ASN A 58 14.20 -4.70 -16.54
CA ASN A 58 15.46 -5.44 -16.61
C ASN A 58 15.63 -6.49 -15.50
N TYR A 59 14.83 -6.46 -14.43
CA TYR A 59 14.93 -7.45 -13.35
C TYR A 59 14.21 -8.77 -13.70
N SER A 60 14.69 -9.87 -13.11
CA SER A 60 14.02 -11.17 -13.21
C SER A 60 12.64 -11.15 -12.54
N LEU A 61 11.73 -12.04 -12.96
CA LEU A 61 10.40 -12.15 -12.34
C LEU A 61 10.49 -12.47 -10.84
N LEU A 62 11.41 -13.36 -10.47
CA LEU A 62 11.64 -13.74 -9.07
C LEU A 62 12.10 -12.54 -8.23
N SER A 63 13.01 -11.72 -8.76
CA SER A 63 13.47 -10.51 -8.09
C SER A 63 12.32 -9.53 -7.87
N ILE A 64 11.47 -9.31 -8.88
CA ILE A 64 10.30 -8.42 -8.78
C ILE A 64 9.34 -8.92 -7.71
N VAL A 65 8.96 -10.19 -7.74
CA VAL A 65 8.05 -10.78 -6.74
C VAL A 65 8.65 -10.63 -5.33
N ALA A 66 9.94 -10.94 -5.16
CA ALA A 66 10.61 -10.82 -3.87
C ALA A 66 10.63 -9.38 -3.35
N PHE A 67 10.97 -8.39 -4.20
CA PHE A 67 10.98 -6.98 -3.81
C PHE A 67 9.59 -6.46 -3.46
N MET A 68 8.57 -6.77 -4.27
CA MET A 68 7.21 -6.32 -4.01
C MET A 68 6.65 -6.96 -2.74
N PHE A 69 6.96 -8.23 -2.50
CA PHE A 69 6.56 -8.93 -1.27
C PHE A 69 7.23 -8.33 -0.05
N ALA A 70 8.56 -8.20 -0.07
CA ALA A 70 9.32 -7.68 1.06
C ALA A 70 8.98 -6.21 1.38
N GLY A 71 8.84 -5.37 0.34
CA GLY A 71 8.46 -3.97 0.48
C GLY A 71 7.07 -3.82 1.08
N ALA A 72 6.06 -4.49 0.49
CA ALA A 72 4.69 -4.44 1.01
C ALA A 72 4.61 -4.96 2.45
N LEU A 73 5.30 -6.05 2.77
CA LEU A 73 5.30 -6.62 4.12
C LEU A 73 5.92 -5.64 5.12
N PHE A 74 7.09 -5.09 4.82
CA PHE A 74 7.78 -4.14 5.69
C PHE A 74 6.93 -2.88 5.92
N GLU A 75 6.38 -2.30 4.86
CA GLU A 75 5.59 -1.08 4.97
C GLU A 75 4.30 -1.31 5.75
N GLU A 76 3.55 -2.39 5.51
CA GLU A 76 2.33 -2.63 6.28
C GLU A 76 2.63 -2.92 7.76
N LEU A 77 3.69 -3.69 8.06
CA LEU A 77 4.12 -3.92 9.44
C LEU A 77 4.46 -2.61 10.18
N LEU A 78 5.18 -1.71 9.51
CA LEU A 78 5.59 -0.44 10.08
C LEU A 78 4.39 0.51 10.22
N PHE A 79 3.65 0.75 9.13
CA PHE A 79 2.63 1.78 9.12
C PHE A 79 1.34 1.33 9.78
N ARG A 80 0.89 0.08 9.61
CA ARG A 80 -0.41 -0.39 10.13
C ARG A 80 -0.20 -1.10 11.45
N GLY A 81 0.75 -2.04 11.48
CA GLY A 81 1.08 -2.80 12.68
C GLY A 81 1.65 -1.95 13.82
N THR A 82 2.32 -0.83 13.51
CA THR A 82 2.98 -0.01 14.54
C THR A 82 2.44 1.42 14.57
N ILE A 83 2.69 2.23 13.54
CA ILE A 83 2.44 3.69 13.58
C ILE A 83 0.95 4.01 13.74
N GLN A 84 0.08 3.45 12.88
CA GLN A 84 -1.37 3.70 12.93
C GLN A 84 -1.98 3.20 14.24
N ASN A 85 -1.57 2.03 14.73
CA ASN A 85 -2.03 1.51 16.03
C ASN A 85 -1.63 2.40 17.20
N LEU A 86 -0.36 2.83 17.26
CA LEU A 86 0.10 3.76 18.29
C LEU A 86 -0.70 5.05 18.24
N LEU A 87 -0.87 5.65 17.05
CA LEU A 87 -1.68 6.85 16.88
C LEU A 87 -3.12 6.64 17.33
N PHE A 88 -3.72 5.48 17.01
CA PHE A 88 -5.08 5.17 17.45
C PHE A 88 -5.19 5.04 18.97
N ILE A 89 -4.22 4.42 19.64
CA ILE A 89 -4.18 4.31 21.10
C ILE A 89 -4.10 5.69 21.77
N PHE A 90 -3.33 6.63 21.22
CA PHE A 90 -3.17 7.96 21.81
C PHE A 90 -4.30 8.95 21.46
N ILE A 91 -4.86 8.85 20.26
CA ILE A 91 -5.83 9.82 19.73
C ILE A 91 -7.28 9.33 19.91
N GLU A 92 -7.48 8.02 20.01
CA GLU A 92 -8.79 7.36 20.12
C GLU A 92 -9.76 7.67 18.96
N ASN A 93 -9.22 8.12 17.81
CA ASN A 93 -10.00 8.40 16.61
C ASN A 93 -9.38 7.71 15.39
N GLN A 94 -10.14 6.78 14.80
CA GLN A 94 -9.70 5.97 13.66
C GLN A 94 -9.25 6.81 12.46
N TRP A 95 -9.99 7.84 12.08
CA TRP A 95 -9.74 8.59 10.86
C TRP A 95 -8.54 9.52 11.03
N ILE A 96 -8.40 10.12 12.22
CA ILE A 96 -7.22 10.93 12.53
C ILE A 96 -5.97 10.05 12.54
N ALA A 97 -6.03 8.83 13.10
CA ALA A 97 -4.92 7.89 13.08
C ALA A 97 -4.53 7.47 11.65
N ILE A 98 -5.51 7.13 10.80
CA ILE A 98 -5.29 6.75 9.39
C ILE A 98 -4.68 7.91 8.60
N ILE A 99 -5.24 9.11 8.71
CA ILE A 99 -4.76 10.30 8.00
C ILE A 99 -3.35 10.66 8.47
N THR A 100 -3.10 10.64 9.78
CA THR A 100 -1.78 10.98 10.34
C THR A 100 -0.73 9.94 9.94
N ALA A 101 -1.05 8.64 9.98
CA ALA A 101 -0.16 7.59 9.48
C ALA A 101 0.14 7.75 7.99
N THR A 102 -0.87 8.14 7.20
CA THR A 102 -0.69 8.45 5.77
C THR A 102 0.23 9.66 5.57
N LEU A 103 0.07 10.73 6.34
CA LEU A 103 0.95 11.90 6.25
C LEU A 103 2.40 11.56 6.61
N ILE A 104 2.61 10.74 7.64
CA ILE A 104 3.95 10.24 7.99
C ILE A 104 4.51 9.41 6.83
N PHE A 105 3.73 8.49 6.26
CA PHE A 105 4.11 7.69 5.09
C PHE A 105 4.53 8.55 3.90
N LEU A 106 3.75 9.58 3.56
CA LEU A 106 4.12 10.55 2.53
C LEU A 106 5.44 11.26 2.86
N GLY A 107 5.67 11.58 4.14
CA GLY A 107 6.93 12.16 4.63
C GLY A 107 8.16 11.28 4.38
N PHE A 108 8.03 9.96 4.32
CA PHE A 108 9.12 9.05 3.91
C PHE A 108 9.36 9.03 2.39
N HIS A 109 8.43 9.58 1.60
CA HIS A 109 8.46 9.60 0.14
C HIS A 109 8.80 11.00 -0.40
N ILE A 110 9.82 11.64 0.18
CA ILE A 110 10.24 13.01 -0.17
C ILE A 110 10.54 13.19 -1.66
N GLN A 111 10.98 12.15 -2.36
CA GLN A 111 11.24 12.18 -3.80
C GLN A 111 9.99 12.53 -4.63
N TYR A 112 8.79 12.35 -4.08
CA TYR A 112 7.53 12.66 -4.73
C TYR A 112 6.99 14.05 -4.41
N PHE A 113 7.63 14.84 -3.54
CA PHE A 113 7.12 16.16 -3.15
C PHE A 113 7.09 17.16 -4.31
N GLN A 114 7.98 17.00 -5.28
CA GLN A 114 7.98 17.79 -6.52
C GLN A 114 7.06 17.21 -7.61
N LYS A 115 6.43 16.05 -7.35
CA LYS A 115 5.58 15.30 -8.26
C LYS A 115 4.20 15.10 -7.59
N PRO A 116 3.32 16.12 -7.56
CA PRO A 116 2.05 16.07 -6.82
C PRO A 116 1.16 14.89 -7.22
N MET A 117 1.24 14.47 -8.49
CA MET A 117 0.52 13.30 -8.97
C MET A 117 1.03 11.98 -8.39
N MET A 118 2.34 11.85 -8.15
CA MET A 118 2.91 10.70 -7.46
C MET A 118 2.49 10.69 -5.98
N LEU A 119 2.39 11.85 -5.33
CA LEU A 119 1.84 11.93 -3.98
C LEU A 119 0.39 11.44 -3.91
N ILE A 120 -0.45 11.83 -4.86
CA ILE A 120 -1.83 11.31 -4.96
C ILE A 120 -1.82 9.80 -5.22
N ASN A 121 -0.93 9.33 -6.09
CA ASN A 121 -0.80 7.92 -6.42
C ASN A 121 -0.51 7.03 -5.20
N ILE A 122 0.28 7.54 -4.25
CA ILE A 122 0.65 6.77 -3.05
C ILE A 122 -0.26 7.08 -1.85
N SER A 123 -0.92 8.24 -1.81
CA SER A 123 -1.81 8.61 -0.71
C SER A 123 -3.13 7.83 -0.72
N ILE A 124 -3.74 7.65 -1.90
CA ILE A 124 -5.01 6.91 -2.05
C ILE A 124 -4.87 5.44 -1.60
N PRO A 125 -3.86 4.67 -2.07
CA PRO A 125 -3.60 3.34 -1.55
C PRO A 125 -3.32 3.35 -0.05
N SER A 126 -2.52 4.30 0.45
CA SER A 126 -2.17 4.36 1.87
C SER A 126 -3.39 4.58 2.79
N LEU A 127 -4.32 5.46 2.40
CA LEU A 127 -5.61 5.61 3.10
C LEU A 127 -6.45 4.34 3.03
N THR A 128 -6.49 3.70 1.86
CA THR A 128 -7.24 2.45 1.63
C THR A 128 -6.72 1.32 2.52
N PHE A 129 -5.40 1.13 2.60
CA PHE A 129 -4.78 0.13 3.45
C PHE A 129 -5.06 0.40 4.93
N GLY A 130 -4.99 1.65 5.36
CA GLY A 130 -5.31 2.05 6.74
C GLY A 130 -6.76 1.76 7.11
N TRP A 131 -7.70 2.02 6.20
CA TRP A 131 -9.11 1.70 6.40
C TRP A 131 -9.39 0.19 6.40
N ILE A 132 -8.83 -0.57 5.44
CA ILE A 132 -8.98 -2.03 5.38
C ILE A 132 -8.42 -2.67 6.64
N TYR A 133 -7.27 -2.20 7.12
CA TYR A 133 -6.68 -2.69 8.36
C TYR A 133 -7.63 -2.50 9.54
N PHE A 134 -8.19 -1.31 9.70
CA PHE A 134 -9.14 -1.03 10.78
C PHE A 134 -10.42 -1.87 10.67
N ASP A 135 -10.98 -2.00 9.47
CA ASP A 135 -12.25 -2.71 9.25
C ASP A 135 -12.13 -4.24 9.40
N THR A 136 -10.95 -4.79 9.09
CA THR A 136 -10.69 -6.24 9.18
C THR A 136 -9.96 -6.64 10.45
N ASN A 137 -9.32 -5.69 11.13
CA ASN A 137 -8.40 -5.92 12.24
C ASN A 137 -7.35 -6.99 11.90
N ASN A 138 -6.94 -7.07 10.63
CA ASN A 138 -6.01 -8.08 10.14
C ASN A 138 -5.04 -7.47 9.13
N ILE A 139 -3.75 -7.56 9.43
CA ILE A 139 -2.68 -6.94 8.63
C ILE A 139 -2.37 -7.69 7.33
N LEU A 140 -2.74 -8.97 7.23
CA LEU A 140 -2.58 -9.74 6.00
C LEU A 140 -3.47 -9.20 4.88
N VAL A 141 -4.63 -8.65 5.21
CA VAL A 141 -5.56 -8.10 4.21
C VAL A 141 -4.96 -6.90 3.48
N PRO A 142 -4.56 -5.79 4.14
CA PRO A 142 -3.90 -4.67 3.45
C PRO A 142 -2.57 -5.10 2.83
N PHE A 143 -1.81 -6.01 3.45
CA PHE A 143 -0.56 -6.54 2.89
C PHE A 143 -0.77 -7.21 1.53
N VAL A 144 -1.72 -8.14 1.43
CA VAL A 144 -2.03 -8.83 0.17
C VAL A 144 -2.53 -7.84 -0.87
N VAL A 145 -3.38 -6.88 -0.48
CA VAL A 145 -3.86 -5.84 -1.40
C VAL A 145 -2.70 -5.02 -1.96
N HIS A 146 -1.81 -4.54 -1.08
CA HIS A 146 -0.64 -3.74 -1.43
C HIS A 146 0.32 -4.52 -2.34
N PHE A 147 0.65 -5.76 -1.97
CA PHE A 147 1.50 -6.64 -2.77
C PHE A 147 0.93 -6.86 -4.18
N LEU A 148 -0.36 -7.21 -4.30
CA LEU A 148 -1.01 -7.48 -5.58
C LEU A 148 -1.08 -6.22 -6.46
N MET A 149 -1.37 -5.06 -5.87
CA MET A 149 -1.39 -3.77 -6.58
C MET A 149 0.00 -3.45 -7.15
N ASN A 150 1.04 -3.51 -6.32
CA ASN A 150 2.40 -3.17 -6.74
C ASN A 150 2.94 -4.18 -7.76
N LEU A 151 2.72 -5.47 -7.54
CA LEU A 151 3.10 -6.52 -8.47
C LEU A 151 2.38 -6.34 -9.81
N GLY A 152 1.05 -6.13 -9.79
CA GLY A 152 0.23 -5.94 -10.98
C GLY A 152 0.73 -4.77 -11.84
N ILE A 153 0.87 -3.58 -11.26
CA ILE A 153 1.40 -2.42 -11.98
C ILE A 153 2.80 -2.68 -12.53
N THR A 154 3.70 -3.27 -11.72
CA THR A 154 5.06 -3.55 -12.15
C THR A 154 5.11 -4.53 -13.33
N LEU A 155 4.28 -5.57 -13.32
CA LEU A 155 4.20 -6.54 -14.41
C LEU A 155 3.63 -5.90 -15.69
N LEU A 156 2.63 -5.03 -15.58
CA LEU A 156 2.09 -4.30 -16.73
C LEU A 156 3.15 -3.43 -17.41
N PHE A 157 4.04 -2.79 -16.64
CA PHE A 157 5.19 -2.06 -17.17
C PHE A 157 6.28 -2.99 -17.71
N LYS A 158 6.57 -4.11 -17.03
CA LYS A 158 7.57 -5.09 -17.47
C LYS A 158 7.26 -5.65 -18.85
N TYR A 159 6.00 -6.02 -19.09
CA TYR A 159 5.56 -6.62 -20.36
C TYR A 159 5.12 -5.58 -21.40
N ASN A 160 5.38 -4.28 -21.16
CA ASN A 160 5.03 -3.18 -22.06
C ASN A 160 3.54 -3.11 -22.44
N ILE A 161 2.66 -3.62 -21.58
CA ILE A 161 1.20 -3.48 -21.70
C ILE A 161 0.82 -2.03 -21.38
N LEU A 162 1.40 -1.49 -20.31
CA LEU A 162 1.40 -0.05 -20.05
C LEU A 162 2.66 0.55 -20.64
N ARG A 163 2.48 1.56 -21.51
CA ARG A 163 3.57 2.36 -22.05
C ARG A 163 3.39 3.79 -21.57
N MET A 164 4.44 4.35 -20.99
CA MET A 164 4.40 5.74 -20.58
C MET A 164 4.24 6.63 -21.81
N LYS A 165 3.23 7.49 -21.77
CA LYS A 165 2.99 8.48 -22.82
C LYS A 165 4.12 9.50 -22.76
N ARG A 166 4.93 9.57 -23.83
CA ARG A 166 6.01 10.57 -23.96
C ARG A 166 5.47 11.98 -23.88
#